data_AF-A0A374U2D3-F1
#
_entry.id   AF-A0A374U2D3-F1
#
_cell.length_a   1.000
_cell.length_b   1.000
_cell.length_c   1.000
_cell.angle_alpha   90.00
_cell.angle_beta   90.00
_cell.angle_gamma   90.00
#
_symmetry.space_group_name_H-M   'P 1'
#
loop_
_entity.id
_entity.type
_entity.pdbx_description
1 polymer ?
#
loop_
_entity_poly.entity_id
_entity_poly.type
_entity_poly.pdbx_seq_one_letter_code
_entity_poly.pdbx_strand_id
1 'polypeptide(L)'
;MLLAILFLFGLFDLFLLQPNGIFSVGVLLLPYAVARVYSFCIAKNLAPFKSFAVAFGLSACFVAAWIVAFNLPMMHGVISVSWNHYASASQMLVNFLCQSYSPDAPSNLLLGLFVIVGVVYSLEHGELRWMSISYILTLVIHFSTGASEAAFKPWLAGFWYTDPYRTATLCTLAAFPLAVFGALVLFDLLRKSLCGGKQQPVGPLNRLYPAIFVVLFVAVVFYPSFQIPGLFNVETVFGKTRNVIKQNYDMSNFEELNANELEFASSVKEIVGDSVVLNSPYDGSAFLYGSSDIQVYYRSLNSSPENDPNESIASRAIRHGLYKIGSDSEIRQAVKTTGAHYVLLLDFDNCKSRGHVFTYNPDDWDGIESIGDKTPGFTLLKKSGHSRLYRIDLE
;
A
#
# COMPACT_ATOMS: atom_id res chain seq x y z
N MET A 1 26.14 -18.64 12.90
CA MET A 1 25.33 -18.46 14.12
C MET A 1 24.82 -17.01 14.22
N LEU A 2 25.69 -15.99 14.28
CA LEU A 2 25.27 -14.58 14.35
C LEU A 2 24.26 -14.16 13.26
N LEU A 3 24.54 -14.45 11.98
CA LEU A 3 23.63 -14.11 10.88
C LEU A 3 22.25 -14.77 11.01
N ALA A 4 22.18 -16.00 11.53
CA ALA A 4 20.92 -16.69 11.74
C ALA A 4 20.12 -16.04 12.88
N ILE A 5 20.80 -15.63 13.95
CA ILE A 5 20.18 -14.88 15.05
C ILE A 5 19.64 -13.54 14.54
N LEU A 6 20.45 -12.77 13.79
CA LEU A 6 20.03 -11.51 13.21
C LEU A 6 18.84 -11.67 12.25
N PHE A 7 18.83 -12.75 11.46
CA PHE A 7 17.70 -13.06 10.58
C PHE A 7 16.42 -13.36 11.38
N LEU A 8 16.50 -14.15 12.45
CA LEU A 8 15.34 -14.45 13.30
C LEU A 8 14.82 -13.20 14.02
N PHE A 9 15.71 -12.34 14.51
CA PHE A 9 15.33 -11.03 15.07
C PHE A 9 14.66 -10.15 14.01
N GLY A 10 15.19 -10.11 12.79
CA GLY A 10 14.57 -9.35 11.69
C GLY A 10 13.19 -9.89 11.29
N LEU A 11 12.99 -11.22 11.31
CA LEU A 11 11.68 -11.83 11.08
C LEU A 11 10.69 -11.48 12.20
N PHE A 12 11.14 -11.45 13.45
CA PHE A 12 10.32 -11.07 14.58
C PHE A 12 9.95 -9.58 14.54
N ASP A 13 10.89 -8.71 14.18
CA ASP A 13 10.63 -7.28 13.97
C ASP A 13 9.62 -7.05 12.85
N LEU A 14 9.81 -7.72 11.70
CA LEU A 14 8.83 -7.69 10.60
C LEU A 14 7.46 -8.21 11.01
N PHE A 15 7.38 -9.25 11.85
CA PHE A 15 6.11 -9.75 12.36
C PHE A 15 5.34 -8.68 13.15
N LEU A 16 6.05 -7.94 14.01
CA LEU A 16 5.47 -6.90 14.85
C LEU A 16 5.11 -5.64 14.07
N LEU A 17 5.92 -5.28 13.07
CA LEU A 17 5.68 -4.11 12.21
C LEU A 17 4.54 -4.38 11.21
N GLN A 18 4.67 -5.45 10.42
CA GLN A 18 3.66 -5.81 9.43
C GLN A 18 3.76 -7.30 9.08
N PRO A 19 2.82 -8.16 9.54
CA PRO A 19 2.89 -9.61 9.37
C PRO A 19 3.03 -10.09 7.91
N ASN A 20 2.52 -9.31 6.93
CA ASN A 20 2.67 -9.63 5.51
C ASN A 20 4.15 -9.66 5.05
N GLY A 21 5.04 -8.96 5.75
CA GLY A 21 6.48 -8.95 5.48
C GLY A 21 7.12 -10.34 5.59
N ILE A 22 6.61 -11.21 6.47
CA ILE A 22 7.08 -12.60 6.58
C ILE A 22 6.80 -13.38 5.29
N PHE A 23 5.61 -13.19 4.70
CA PHE A 23 5.24 -13.82 3.44
C PHE A 23 6.11 -13.29 2.29
N SER A 24 6.41 -11.99 2.29
CA SER A 24 7.32 -11.37 1.32
C SER A 24 8.72 -11.98 1.40
N VAL A 25 9.29 -12.08 2.60
CA VAL A 25 10.58 -12.74 2.82
C VAL A 25 10.54 -14.20 2.37
N GLY A 26 9.48 -14.92 2.71
CA GLY A 26 9.27 -16.30 2.30
C GLY A 26 9.30 -16.49 0.79
N VAL A 27 8.52 -15.71 0.05
CA VAL A 27 8.46 -15.76 -1.42
C VAL A 27 9.80 -15.38 -2.06
N LEU A 28 10.42 -14.29 -1.58
CA LEU A 28 11.69 -13.80 -2.14
C LEU A 28 12.88 -14.73 -1.87
N LEU A 29 12.91 -15.39 -0.70
CA LEU A 29 14.03 -16.25 -0.30
C LEU A 29 13.82 -17.72 -0.66
N LEU A 30 12.61 -18.17 -0.97
CA LEU A 30 12.35 -19.58 -1.30
C LEU A 30 13.27 -20.09 -2.44
N PRO A 31 13.37 -19.41 -3.61
CA PRO A 31 14.26 -19.87 -4.67
C PRO A 31 15.74 -19.90 -4.24
N TYR A 32 16.16 -18.94 -3.43
CA TYR A 32 17.51 -18.91 -2.87
C TYR A 32 17.75 -20.12 -1.97
N ALA A 33 16.86 -20.38 -1.01
CA ALA A 33 16.99 -21.48 -0.06
C ALA A 33 17.01 -22.83 -0.77
N VAL A 34 16.14 -23.03 -1.78
CA VAL A 34 16.10 -24.23 -2.62
C VAL A 34 17.43 -24.41 -3.37
N ALA A 35 17.94 -23.36 -4.01
CA ALA A 35 19.24 -23.41 -4.70
C ALA A 35 20.39 -23.74 -3.75
N ARG A 36 20.43 -23.13 -2.56
CA ARG A 36 21.47 -23.38 -1.55
C ARG A 36 21.43 -24.78 -0.97
N VAL A 37 20.23 -25.31 -0.68
CA VAL A 37 20.06 -26.70 -0.22
C VAL A 37 20.53 -27.67 -1.28
N TYR A 38 20.15 -27.46 -2.54
CA TYR A 38 20.60 -28.28 -3.66
C TYR A 38 22.14 -28.27 -3.77
N SER A 39 22.77 -27.08 -3.81
CA SER A 39 24.23 -26.94 -3.88
C SER A 39 24.93 -27.56 -2.67
N PHE A 40 24.36 -27.45 -1.47
CA PHE A 40 24.91 -28.07 -0.25
C PHE A 40 24.88 -29.60 -0.34
N CYS A 41 23.78 -30.19 -0.80
CA CYS A 41 23.66 -31.63 -0.98
C CYS A 41 24.67 -32.16 -2.02
N ILE A 42 24.84 -31.45 -3.14
CA ILE A 42 25.84 -31.77 -4.15
C ILE A 42 27.26 -31.68 -3.56
N ALA A 43 27.58 -30.63 -2.80
CA ALA A 43 28.88 -30.47 -2.13
C ALA A 43 29.16 -31.56 -1.08
N LYS A 44 28.11 -32.20 -0.54
CA LYS A 44 28.20 -33.37 0.34
C LYS A 44 28.20 -34.71 -0.41
N ASN A 45 28.38 -34.69 -1.73
CA ASN A 45 28.42 -35.87 -2.60
C ASN A 45 27.13 -36.70 -2.61
N LEU A 46 25.97 -36.09 -2.35
CA LEU A 46 24.68 -36.76 -2.59
C LEU A 46 24.41 -36.88 -4.09
N ALA A 47 23.81 -38.00 -4.50
CA ALA A 47 23.39 -38.19 -5.89
C ALA A 47 22.44 -37.06 -6.35
N PRO A 48 22.54 -36.58 -7.60
CA PRO A 48 21.74 -35.45 -8.08
C PRO A 48 20.24 -35.58 -7.86
N PHE A 49 19.69 -36.79 -8.05
CA PHE A 49 18.27 -37.08 -7.78
C PHE A 49 17.90 -36.90 -6.30
N LYS A 50 18.75 -37.36 -5.37
CA LYS A 50 18.53 -37.18 -3.92
C LYS A 50 18.63 -35.71 -3.53
N SER A 51 19.63 -34.99 -4.07
CA SER A 51 19.79 -33.55 -3.85
C SER A 51 18.57 -32.76 -4.34
N PHE A 52 18.04 -33.11 -5.52
CA PHE A 52 16.79 -32.54 -6.04
C PHE A 52 15.60 -32.86 -5.13
N ALA A 53 15.45 -34.10 -4.68
CA ALA A 53 14.35 -34.49 -3.80
C ALA A 53 14.36 -33.72 -2.46
N VAL A 54 15.53 -33.48 -1.85
CA VAL A 54 15.65 -32.67 -0.63
C VAL A 54 15.27 -31.20 -0.90
N ALA A 55 15.77 -30.62 -1.99
CA ALA A 55 15.45 -29.24 -2.37
C ALA A 55 13.95 -29.07 -2.70
N PHE A 56 13.35 -30.04 -3.38
CA PHE A 56 11.92 -30.10 -3.64
C PHE A 56 11.11 -30.26 -2.34
N GLY A 57 11.59 -31.07 -1.40
CA GLY A 57 10.99 -31.22 -0.08
C GLY A 57 10.86 -29.89 0.66
N LEU A 58 11.85 -28.99 0.55
CA LEU A 58 11.77 -27.64 1.12
C LEU A 58 10.63 -26.82 0.50
N SER A 59 10.49 -26.84 -0.84
CA SER A 59 9.37 -26.18 -1.52
C SER A 59 8.03 -26.77 -1.10
N ALA A 60 7.94 -28.09 -0.95
CA ALA A 60 6.72 -28.75 -0.48
C ALA A 60 6.37 -28.33 0.96
N CYS A 61 7.35 -28.23 1.86
CA CYS A 61 7.15 -27.71 3.22
C CYS A 61 6.68 -26.25 3.20
N PHE A 62 7.23 -25.41 2.31
CA PHE A 62 6.79 -24.03 2.14
C PHE A 62 5.32 -23.96 1.70
N VAL A 63 4.94 -24.75 0.68
CA VAL A 63 3.55 -24.82 0.20
C VAL A 63 2.61 -25.35 1.30
N ALA A 64 3.04 -26.35 2.08
CA ALA A 64 2.25 -26.83 3.21
C ALA A 64 2.04 -25.74 4.28
N ALA A 65 3.09 -25.00 4.64
CA ALA A 65 2.99 -23.88 5.56
C ALA A 65 2.09 -22.75 5.01
N TRP A 66 2.16 -22.49 3.71
CA TRP A 66 1.28 -21.55 3.00
C TRP A 66 -0.19 -21.97 3.10
N ILE A 67 -0.49 -23.25 2.85
CA ILE A 67 -1.86 -23.80 2.98
C ILE A 67 -2.36 -23.67 4.41
N VAL A 68 -1.54 -24.02 5.40
CA VAL A 68 -1.92 -23.87 6.82
C VAL A 68 -2.23 -22.41 7.12
N ALA A 69 -1.34 -21.48 6.77
CA ALA A 69 -1.52 -20.05 7.00
C ALA A 69 -2.79 -19.51 6.31
N PHE A 70 -3.07 -19.96 5.08
CA PHE A 70 -4.24 -19.55 4.31
C PHE A 70 -5.57 -19.95 4.99
N ASN A 71 -5.56 -21.03 5.76
CA ASN A 71 -6.75 -21.55 6.45
C ASN A 71 -6.85 -21.12 7.93
N LEU A 72 -5.89 -20.33 8.45
CA LEU A 72 -5.94 -19.87 9.84
C LEU A 72 -7.00 -18.77 10.02
N PRO A 73 -7.86 -18.85 11.07
CA PRO A 73 -8.91 -17.85 11.29
C PRO A 73 -8.40 -16.40 11.38
N MET A 74 -7.22 -16.21 11.99
CA MET A 74 -6.57 -14.91 12.14
C MET A 74 -6.21 -14.25 10.80
N MET A 75 -6.10 -15.02 9.71
CA MET A 75 -5.76 -14.49 8.39
C MET A 75 -6.99 -14.11 7.55
N HIS A 76 -8.21 -14.47 7.96
CA HIS A 76 -9.40 -14.19 7.17
C HIS A 76 -9.59 -12.70 6.89
N GLY A 77 -9.37 -11.83 7.88
CA GLY A 77 -9.52 -10.38 7.69
C GLY A 77 -8.56 -9.76 6.67
N VAL A 78 -7.50 -10.49 6.27
CA VAL A 78 -6.54 -10.05 5.25
C VAL A 78 -6.83 -10.73 3.92
N ILE A 79 -7.08 -12.04 3.94
CA ILE A 79 -7.31 -12.85 2.74
C ILE A 79 -8.67 -12.57 2.08
N SER A 80 -9.68 -12.16 2.86
CA SER A 80 -11.02 -11.86 2.34
C SER A 80 -11.10 -10.51 1.64
N VAL A 81 -10.10 -9.64 1.82
CA VAL A 81 -10.06 -8.34 1.14
C VAL A 81 -9.69 -8.57 -0.32
N SER A 82 -10.57 -8.12 -1.22
CA SER A 82 -10.38 -8.26 -2.66
C SER A 82 -10.41 -6.89 -3.35
N TRP A 83 -9.31 -6.54 -4.03
CA TRP A 83 -9.27 -5.38 -4.93
C TRP A 83 -9.58 -5.80 -6.36
N ASN A 84 -10.25 -4.96 -7.14
CA ASN A 84 -10.44 -5.20 -8.56
C ASN A 84 -9.11 -5.10 -9.33
N HIS A 85 -8.98 -5.89 -10.40
CA HIS A 85 -7.91 -5.72 -11.38
C HIS A 85 -8.00 -4.34 -12.04
N TYR A 86 -6.86 -3.81 -12.46
CA TYR A 86 -6.77 -2.44 -13.00
C TYR A 86 -6.19 -2.40 -14.42
N ALA A 87 -5.69 -3.53 -14.93
CA ALA A 87 -5.14 -3.64 -16.28
C ALA A 87 -5.58 -4.94 -16.95
N SER A 88 -5.64 -4.92 -18.28
CA SER A 88 -5.80 -6.16 -19.05
C SER A 88 -4.54 -7.02 -18.94
N ALA A 89 -4.66 -8.33 -19.21
CA ALA A 89 -3.53 -9.24 -19.22
C ALA A 89 -2.39 -8.79 -20.15
N SER A 90 -2.72 -8.30 -21.35
CA SER A 90 -1.71 -7.80 -22.30
C SER A 90 -1.05 -6.51 -21.82
N GLN A 91 -1.82 -5.57 -21.26
CA GLN A 91 -1.28 -4.35 -20.69
C GLN A 91 -0.36 -4.64 -19.50
N MET A 92 -0.70 -5.64 -18.67
CA MET A 92 0.13 -6.05 -17.54
C MET A 92 1.52 -6.55 -17.97
N LEU A 93 1.61 -7.27 -19.08
CA LEU A 93 2.90 -7.70 -19.63
C LEU A 93 3.76 -6.50 -20.05
N VAL A 94 3.15 -5.48 -20.68
CA VAL A 94 3.85 -4.22 -21.02
C VAL A 94 4.31 -3.50 -19.76
N ASN A 95 3.44 -3.41 -18.76
CA ASN A 95 3.73 -2.83 -17.46
C ASN A 95 4.94 -3.48 -16.78
N PHE A 96 5.08 -4.81 -16.86
CA PHE A 96 6.23 -5.53 -16.31
C PHE A 96 7.54 -5.18 -17.01
N LEU A 97 7.52 -5.07 -18.34
CA LEU A 97 8.69 -4.66 -19.13
C LEU A 97 9.10 -3.23 -18.82
N CYS A 98 8.13 -2.37 -18.49
CA CYS A 98 8.32 -0.96 -18.21
C CYS A 98 8.46 -0.61 -16.73
N GLN A 99 8.52 -1.59 -15.81
CA GLN A 99 8.59 -1.35 -14.35
C GLN A 99 7.44 -0.45 -13.82
N SER A 100 6.23 -0.61 -14.37
CA SER A 100 5.02 0.15 -14.01
C SER A 100 4.03 -0.79 -13.32
N TYR A 101 4.23 -1.03 -12.03
CA TYR A 101 3.50 -2.07 -11.29
C TYR A 101 2.23 -1.59 -10.57
N SER A 102 1.95 -0.30 -10.44
CA SER A 102 0.72 0.16 -9.77
C SER A 102 -0.23 0.81 -10.77
N PRO A 103 -1.54 0.93 -10.44
CA PRO A 103 -2.54 1.53 -11.34
C PRO A 103 -2.17 2.91 -11.89
N ASP A 104 -1.43 3.66 -11.11
CA ASP A 104 -1.04 5.05 -11.30
C ASP A 104 0.47 5.24 -11.55
N ALA A 105 1.27 4.15 -11.58
CA ALA A 105 2.70 4.23 -11.79
C ALA A 105 3.05 4.55 -13.25
N PRO A 106 3.78 5.65 -13.53
CA PRO A 106 4.32 5.87 -14.87
C PRO A 106 5.33 4.78 -15.27
N SER A 107 5.52 4.61 -16.58
CA SER A 107 6.56 3.72 -17.11
C SER A 107 7.98 4.21 -16.77
N ASN A 108 8.83 3.31 -16.28
CA ASN A 108 10.25 3.54 -16.05
C ASN A 108 11.10 2.71 -17.02
N LEU A 109 11.23 3.20 -18.25
CA LEU A 109 11.89 2.47 -19.35
C LEU A 109 13.37 2.17 -19.07
N LEU A 110 14.08 3.09 -18.40
CA LEU A 110 15.50 2.90 -18.08
C LEU A 110 15.68 1.78 -17.05
N LEU A 111 14.89 1.77 -15.96
CA LEU A 111 14.92 0.66 -15.01
C LEU A 111 14.42 -0.63 -15.64
N GLY A 112 13.41 -0.58 -16.52
CA GLY A 112 12.95 -1.73 -17.31
C GLY A 112 14.09 -2.38 -18.09
N LEU A 113 14.88 -1.57 -18.80
CA LEU A 113 16.07 -2.04 -19.50
C LEU A 113 17.09 -2.67 -18.54
N PHE A 114 17.37 -2.04 -17.41
CA PHE A 114 18.30 -2.59 -16.41
C PHE A 114 17.81 -3.93 -15.88
N VAL A 115 16.53 -4.07 -15.55
CA VAL A 115 15.97 -5.33 -15.04
C VAL A 115 16.01 -6.42 -16.11
N ILE A 116 15.68 -6.11 -17.37
CA ILE A 116 15.75 -7.09 -18.48
C ILE A 116 17.17 -7.62 -18.65
N VAL A 117 18.17 -6.72 -18.72
CA VAL A 117 19.59 -7.12 -18.82
C VAL A 117 20.02 -7.91 -17.59
N GLY A 118 19.58 -7.48 -16.40
CA GLY A 118 19.79 -8.17 -15.14
C GLY A 118 19.26 -9.60 -15.13
N VAL A 119 18.03 -9.81 -15.60
CA VAL A 119 17.41 -11.14 -15.73
C VAL A 119 18.19 -12.05 -16.65
N VAL A 120 18.63 -11.55 -17.81
CA VAL A 120 19.46 -12.32 -18.75
C VAL A 120 20.78 -12.70 -18.07
N TYR A 121 21.45 -11.72 -17.47
CA TYR A 121 22.73 -11.93 -16.78
C TYR A 121 22.61 -12.99 -15.66
N SER A 122 21.60 -12.90 -14.79
CA SER A 122 21.43 -13.86 -13.70
C SER A 122 20.97 -15.23 -14.16
N LEU A 123 20.32 -15.37 -15.32
CA LEU A 123 19.98 -16.67 -15.89
C LEU A 123 21.20 -17.39 -16.47
N GLU A 124 22.13 -16.65 -17.08
CA GLU A 124 23.41 -17.16 -17.58
C GLU A 124 24.34 -17.60 -16.43
N HIS A 125 24.25 -16.96 -15.26
CA HIS A 125 25.08 -17.27 -14.09
C HIS A 125 24.33 -18.18 -13.11
N GLY A 126 24.68 -19.47 -13.09
CA GLY A 126 23.99 -20.51 -12.31
C GLY A 126 23.71 -20.16 -10.84
N GLU A 127 24.63 -19.48 -10.17
CA GLU A 127 24.51 -19.06 -8.76
C GLU A 127 23.53 -17.91 -8.52
N LEU A 128 23.16 -17.17 -9.57
CA LEU A 128 22.27 -16.00 -9.51
C LEU A 128 20.85 -16.30 -10.02
N ARG A 129 20.62 -17.46 -10.64
CA ARG A 129 19.33 -17.85 -11.25
C ARG A 129 18.14 -17.72 -10.30
N TRP A 130 18.37 -17.94 -9.00
CA TRP A 130 17.34 -17.78 -7.98
C TRP A 130 16.74 -16.37 -7.94
N MET A 131 17.48 -15.32 -8.31
CA MET A 131 16.99 -13.95 -8.35
C MET A 131 15.93 -13.78 -9.43
N SER A 132 16.20 -14.27 -10.65
CA SER A 132 15.23 -14.25 -11.74
C SER A 132 13.98 -15.08 -11.40
N ILE A 133 14.16 -16.25 -10.80
CA ILE A 133 13.04 -17.09 -10.36
C ILE A 133 12.20 -16.37 -9.30
N SER A 134 12.84 -15.71 -8.34
CA SER A 134 12.15 -14.92 -7.31
C SER A 134 11.35 -13.79 -7.96
N TYR A 135 11.96 -13.03 -8.87
CA TYR A 135 11.27 -11.98 -9.61
C TYR A 135 10.07 -12.51 -10.40
N ILE A 136 10.21 -13.62 -11.13
CA ILE A 136 9.09 -14.24 -11.86
C ILE A 136 7.96 -14.65 -10.91
N LEU A 137 8.27 -15.22 -9.74
CA LEU A 137 7.25 -15.55 -8.73
C LEU A 137 6.49 -14.31 -8.27
N THR A 138 7.19 -13.19 -8.02
CA THR A 138 6.54 -11.92 -7.64
C THR A 138 5.65 -11.38 -8.76
N LEU A 139 6.08 -11.49 -10.02
CA LEU A 139 5.27 -11.09 -11.17
C LEU A 139 4.01 -11.95 -11.32
N VAL A 140 4.08 -13.26 -11.04
CA VAL A 140 2.91 -14.15 -11.07
C VAL A 140 1.90 -13.77 -9.98
N ILE A 141 2.38 -13.52 -8.75
CA ILE A 141 1.54 -13.05 -7.65
C ILE A 141 0.87 -11.73 -8.02
N HIS A 142 1.66 -10.76 -8.49
CA HIS A 142 1.14 -9.44 -8.85
C HIS A 142 0.20 -9.47 -10.06
N PHE A 143 0.46 -10.32 -11.06
CA PHE A 143 -0.45 -10.56 -12.18
C PHE A 143 -1.83 -11.05 -11.71
N SER A 144 -1.86 -11.94 -10.72
CA SER A 144 -3.12 -12.44 -10.15
C SER A 144 -3.98 -11.34 -9.54
N THR A 145 -3.34 -10.29 -9.01
CA THR A 145 -4.02 -9.12 -8.46
C THR A 145 -4.40 -8.12 -9.55
N GLY A 146 -3.43 -7.69 -10.37
CA GLY A 146 -3.61 -6.53 -11.24
C GLY A 146 -4.28 -6.83 -12.58
N ALA A 147 -4.37 -8.11 -12.99
CA ALA A 147 -4.86 -8.52 -14.30
C ALA A 147 -5.83 -9.71 -14.31
N SER A 148 -6.29 -10.17 -13.14
CA SER A 148 -7.16 -11.34 -13.02
C SER A 148 -8.20 -11.19 -11.91
N GLU A 149 -9.34 -11.85 -12.10
CA GLU A 149 -10.37 -12.11 -11.07
C GLU A 149 -10.53 -13.61 -10.81
N ALA A 150 -9.51 -14.41 -11.11
CA ALA A 150 -9.59 -15.86 -10.95
C ALA A 150 -9.72 -16.27 -9.47
N ALA A 151 -10.40 -17.39 -9.22
CA ALA A 151 -10.65 -17.91 -7.87
C ALA A 151 -9.37 -18.19 -7.05
N PHE A 152 -8.20 -18.33 -7.70
CA PHE A 152 -6.92 -18.53 -7.02
C PHE A 152 -6.24 -17.23 -6.59
N LYS A 153 -6.77 -16.05 -6.95
CA LYS A 153 -6.21 -14.74 -6.58
C LYS A 153 -6.01 -14.57 -5.07
N PRO A 154 -7.00 -14.89 -4.20
CA PRO A 154 -6.77 -14.84 -2.75
C PRO A 154 -5.68 -15.79 -2.29
N TRP A 155 -5.52 -16.95 -2.94
CA TRP A 155 -4.48 -17.92 -2.57
C TRP A 155 -3.06 -17.42 -2.90
N LEU A 156 -2.89 -16.68 -4.01
CA LEU A 156 -1.60 -16.11 -4.40
C LEU A 156 -1.28 -14.80 -3.68
N ALA A 157 -2.24 -13.88 -3.61
CA ALA A 157 -2.00 -12.49 -3.21
C ALA A 157 -2.76 -12.07 -1.93
N GLY A 158 -3.57 -12.96 -1.33
CA GLY A 158 -4.41 -12.64 -0.16
C GLY A 158 -3.62 -12.19 1.06
N PHE A 159 -2.39 -12.68 1.27
CA PHE A 159 -1.52 -12.21 2.36
C PHE A 159 -1.10 -10.73 2.21
N TRP A 160 -1.32 -10.15 1.03
CA TRP A 160 -1.18 -8.73 0.75
C TRP A 160 -2.53 -8.08 0.44
N TYR A 161 -3.64 -8.56 1.01
CA TYR A 161 -4.98 -7.99 0.82
C TYR A 161 -5.44 -8.02 -0.65
N THR A 162 -4.80 -8.82 -1.50
CA THR A 162 -4.87 -8.71 -2.96
C THR A 162 -4.63 -7.28 -3.48
N ASP A 163 -3.93 -6.45 -2.71
CA ASP A 163 -3.68 -5.04 -2.99
C ASP A 163 -2.59 -4.88 -4.06
N PRO A 164 -2.87 -4.18 -5.18
CA PRO A 164 -1.90 -3.99 -6.25
C PRO A 164 -0.66 -3.22 -5.81
N TYR A 165 -0.76 -2.29 -4.86
CA TYR A 165 0.38 -1.50 -4.37
C TYR A 165 1.35 -2.34 -3.53
N ARG A 166 0.81 -3.24 -2.70
CA ARG A 166 1.63 -4.16 -1.89
C ARG A 166 2.32 -5.22 -2.72
N THR A 167 1.61 -5.80 -3.69
CA THR A 167 2.20 -6.78 -4.61
C THR A 167 3.17 -6.13 -5.61
N ALA A 168 2.94 -4.89 -6.02
CA ALA A 168 3.89 -4.08 -6.78
C ALA A 168 5.21 -3.87 -6.01
N THR A 169 5.13 -3.57 -4.72
CA THR A 169 6.31 -3.42 -3.86
C THR A 169 7.14 -4.70 -3.82
N LEU A 170 6.48 -5.86 -3.79
CA LEU A 170 7.14 -7.17 -3.86
C LEU A 170 7.92 -7.35 -5.18
N CYS A 171 7.32 -6.96 -6.31
CA CYS A 171 8.01 -6.94 -7.61
C CYS A 171 9.23 -6.01 -7.59
N THR A 172 9.10 -4.80 -7.05
CA THR A 172 10.20 -3.83 -6.95
C THR A 172 11.37 -4.37 -6.11
N LEU A 173 11.09 -5.01 -4.97
CA LEU A 173 12.11 -5.62 -4.12
C LEU A 173 12.88 -6.73 -4.85
N ALA A 174 12.18 -7.58 -5.61
CA ALA A 174 12.81 -8.63 -6.40
C ALA A 174 13.57 -8.09 -7.63
N ALA A 175 13.09 -7.01 -8.23
CA ALA A 175 13.70 -6.36 -9.39
C ALA A 175 14.99 -5.60 -9.03
N PHE A 176 15.11 -5.07 -7.81
CA PHE A 176 16.26 -4.26 -7.38
C PHE A 176 17.64 -4.90 -7.65
N PRO A 177 17.95 -6.12 -7.16
CA PRO A 177 19.25 -6.73 -7.43
C PRO A 177 19.49 -6.99 -8.92
N LEU A 178 18.44 -7.31 -9.68
CA LEU A 178 18.52 -7.52 -11.13
C LEU A 178 18.87 -6.20 -11.83
N ALA A 179 18.23 -5.10 -11.46
CA ALA A 179 18.54 -3.77 -11.98
C ALA A 179 20.00 -3.38 -11.73
N VAL A 180 20.55 -3.72 -10.56
CA VAL A 180 21.97 -3.48 -10.24
C VAL A 180 22.88 -4.25 -11.18
N PHE A 181 22.66 -5.56 -11.39
CA PHE A 181 23.46 -6.34 -12.34
C PHE A 181 23.33 -5.82 -13.78
N GLY A 182 22.12 -5.47 -14.21
CA GLY A 182 21.93 -4.91 -15.54
C GLY A 182 22.61 -3.57 -15.74
N ALA A 183 22.56 -2.69 -14.74
CA ALA A 183 23.29 -1.42 -14.75
C ALA A 183 24.81 -1.65 -14.84
N LEU A 184 25.36 -2.62 -14.11
CA LEU A 184 26.79 -2.98 -14.17
C LEU A 184 27.18 -3.48 -15.57
N VAL A 185 26.39 -4.39 -16.16
CA VAL A 185 26.64 -4.92 -17.51
C VAL A 185 26.61 -3.80 -18.55
N LEU A 186 25.61 -2.92 -18.50
CA LEU A 186 25.48 -1.80 -19.43
C LEU A 186 26.58 -0.77 -19.24
N PHE A 187 26.96 -0.47 -17.99
CA PHE A 187 28.09 0.39 -17.70
C PHE A 187 29.39 -0.15 -18.32
N ASP A 188 29.68 -1.43 -18.15
CA ASP A 188 30.88 -2.05 -18.72
C ASP A 188 30.88 -2.06 -20.25
N LEU A 189 29.72 -2.29 -20.87
CA LEU A 189 29.55 -2.21 -22.33
C LEU A 189 29.80 -0.80 -22.86
N LEU A 190 29.18 0.21 -22.23
CA LEU A 190 29.37 1.62 -22.59
C LEU A 190 30.83 2.05 -22.40
N ARG A 191 31.44 1.67 -21.28
CA ARG A 191 32.85 1.96 -20.99
C ARG A 191 33.78 1.36 -22.03
N LYS A 192 33.59 0.09 -22.40
CA LYS A 192 34.41 -0.60 -23.42
C LYS A 192 34.27 0.06 -24.79
N SER A 193 33.06 0.46 -25.16
CA SER A 193 32.78 1.17 -26.42
C SER A 193 33.48 2.53 -26.47
N LEU A 194 33.40 3.32 -25.40
CA LEU A 194 34.03 4.64 -25.31
C LEU A 194 35.56 4.57 -25.23
N CYS A 195 36.13 3.53 -24.62
CA CYS A 195 37.58 3.36 -24.47
C CYS A 195 38.23 2.57 -25.62
N GLY A 196 37.48 2.20 -26.66
CA GLY A 196 38.00 1.49 -27.84
C GLY A 196 38.52 0.08 -27.55
N GLY A 197 37.97 -0.62 -26.54
CA GLY A 197 38.31 -2.00 -26.20
C GLY A 197 39.73 -2.25 -25.67
N LYS A 198 40.61 -1.23 -25.62
CA LYS A 198 41.95 -1.36 -25.06
C LYS A 198 41.86 -1.38 -23.53
N GLN A 199 42.52 -2.34 -22.88
CA GLN A 199 42.77 -2.30 -21.44
C GLN A 199 43.60 -1.05 -21.14
N GLN A 200 42.93 0.07 -20.85
CA GLN A 200 43.64 1.26 -20.43
C GLN A 200 44.24 1.04 -19.03
N PRO A 201 45.46 1.51 -18.76
CA PRO A 201 46.03 1.50 -17.42
C PRO A 201 45.09 2.23 -16.45
N VAL A 202 45.11 1.81 -15.18
CA VAL A 202 44.28 2.36 -14.11
C VAL A 202 44.72 3.81 -13.79
N GLY A 203 44.32 4.76 -14.63
CA GLY A 203 44.56 6.20 -14.43
C GLY A 203 43.45 6.89 -13.65
N PRO A 204 43.68 8.12 -13.16
CA PRO A 204 42.68 8.89 -12.39
C PRO A 204 41.37 9.13 -13.17
N LEU A 205 41.44 9.26 -14.50
CA LEU A 205 40.25 9.43 -15.36
C LEU A 205 39.32 8.20 -15.37
N ASN A 206 39.84 6.98 -15.14
CA ASN A 206 39.02 5.77 -15.07
C ASN A 206 38.07 5.76 -13.88
N ARG A 207 38.37 6.55 -12.82
CA ARG A 207 37.49 6.72 -11.65
C ARG A 207 36.32 7.68 -11.93
N LEU A 208 36.36 8.46 -13.01
CA LEU A 208 35.29 9.41 -13.35
C LEU A 208 34.12 8.74 -14.07
N TYR A 209 34.32 7.65 -14.80
CA TYR A 209 33.24 6.99 -15.54
C TYR A 209 32.07 6.52 -14.66
N PRO A 210 32.29 5.84 -13.52
CA PRO A 210 31.18 5.48 -12.62
C PRO A 210 30.44 6.70 -12.09
N ALA A 211 31.17 7.78 -11.75
CA ALA A 211 30.56 9.01 -11.25
C ALA A 211 29.69 9.68 -12.34
N ILE A 212 30.19 9.77 -13.58
CA ILE A 212 29.44 10.30 -14.72
C ILE A 212 28.20 9.44 -14.99
N PHE A 213 28.33 8.11 -14.96
CA PHE A 213 27.21 7.20 -15.15
C PHE A 213 26.12 7.41 -14.09
N VAL A 214 26.51 7.53 -12.82
CA VAL A 214 25.57 7.82 -11.71
C VAL A 214 24.92 9.19 -11.90
N VAL A 215 25.67 10.22 -12.24
CA VAL A 215 25.12 11.57 -12.48
C VAL A 215 24.11 11.56 -13.63
N LEU A 216 24.42 10.91 -14.75
CA LEU A 216 23.51 10.78 -15.88
C LEU A 216 22.27 9.95 -15.52
N PHE A 217 22.44 8.84 -14.81
CA PHE A 217 21.33 8.02 -14.32
C PHE A 217 20.39 8.86 -13.44
N VAL A 218 20.93 9.58 -12.46
CA VAL A 218 20.16 10.46 -11.57
C VAL A 218 19.46 11.55 -12.38
N ALA A 219 20.16 12.21 -13.32
CA ALA A 219 19.59 13.26 -14.16
C ALA A 219 18.41 12.75 -15.01
N VAL A 220 18.49 11.53 -15.56
CA VAL A 220 17.42 10.92 -16.36
C VAL A 220 16.26 10.49 -15.47
N VAL A 221 16.53 9.82 -14.36
CA VAL A 221 15.48 9.27 -13.48
C VAL A 221 14.70 10.39 -12.77
N PHE A 222 15.37 11.43 -12.30
CA PHE A 222 14.75 12.56 -11.61
C PHE A 222 14.27 13.67 -12.56
N TYR A 223 14.32 13.45 -13.87
CA TYR A 223 13.82 14.44 -14.84
C TYR A 223 12.32 14.68 -14.63
N PRO A 224 11.84 15.94 -14.57
CA PRO A 224 10.43 16.23 -14.35
C PRO A 224 9.56 15.81 -15.53
N SER A 225 8.26 15.61 -15.29
CA SER A 225 7.28 15.44 -16.37
C SER A 225 7.31 16.66 -17.30
N PHE A 226 7.19 16.42 -18.60
CA PHE A 226 7.32 17.47 -19.61
C PHE A 226 6.30 17.26 -20.73
N GLN A 227 6.03 18.34 -21.46
CA GLN A 227 5.14 18.31 -22.62
C GLN A 227 5.97 18.45 -23.90
N ILE A 228 5.67 17.60 -24.88
CA ILE A 228 6.18 17.78 -26.24
C ILE A 228 5.11 18.58 -27.01
N PRO A 229 5.38 19.85 -27.38
CA PRO A 229 4.37 20.70 -28.01
C PRO A 229 3.75 20.05 -29.25
N GLY A 230 2.41 19.99 -29.29
CA GLY A 230 1.65 19.44 -30.42
C GLY A 230 1.61 17.90 -30.51
N LEU A 231 2.21 17.16 -29.57
CA LEU A 231 2.28 15.70 -29.60
C LEU A 231 1.59 15.07 -28.39
N PHE A 232 2.28 14.98 -27.25
CA PHE A 232 1.75 14.35 -26.02
C PHE A 232 2.48 14.83 -24.78
N ASN A 233 1.85 14.60 -23.63
CA ASN A 233 2.44 14.81 -22.31
C ASN A 233 3.22 13.54 -21.91
N VAL A 234 4.46 13.72 -21.46
CA VAL A 234 5.28 12.64 -20.91
C VAL A 234 5.28 12.76 -19.40
N GLU A 235 4.63 11.80 -18.76
CA GLU A 235 4.64 11.68 -17.31
C GLU A 235 5.84 10.82 -16.89
N THR A 236 6.80 11.43 -16.19
CA THR A 236 7.95 10.70 -15.63
C THR A 236 7.63 10.22 -14.21
N VAL A 237 8.31 9.18 -13.73
CA VAL A 237 8.08 8.61 -12.39
C VAL A 237 8.16 9.68 -11.30
N PHE A 238 9.30 10.37 -11.18
CA PHE A 238 9.48 11.39 -10.15
C PHE A 238 8.70 12.68 -10.43
N GLY A 239 8.39 12.99 -11.69
CA GLY A 239 7.48 14.08 -12.05
C GLY A 239 6.05 13.83 -11.55
N LYS A 240 5.53 12.62 -11.76
CA LYS A 240 4.23 12.19 -11.22
C LYS A 240 4.24 12.14 -9.71
N THR A 241 5.24 11.50 -9.10
CA THR A 241 5.36 11.42 -7.64
C THR A 241 5.35 12.81 -7.02
N ARG A 242 6.09 13.78 -7.59
CA ARG A 242 6.05 15.16 -7.13
C ARG A 242 4.66 15.78 -7.24
N ASN A 243 3.96 15.56 -8.35
CA ASN A 243 2.61 16.11 -8.56
C ASN A 243 1.59 15.49 -7.60
N VAL A 244 1.62 14.17 -7.42
CA VAL A 244 0.76 13.44 -6.48
C VAL A 244 1.03 13.90 -5.04
N ILE A 245 2.29 14.00 -4.63
CA ILE A 245 2.63 14.52 -3.30
C ILE A 245 2.12 15.95 -3.14
N LYS A 246 2.32 16.81 -4.15
CA LYS A 246 1.83 18.18 -4.08
C LYS A 246 0.30 18.22 -3.95
N GLN A 247 -0.42 17.40 -4.70
CA GLN A 247 -1.88 17.34 -4.70
C GLN A 247 -2.44 16.77 -3.40
N ASN A 248 -1.95 15.62 -2.95
CA ASN A 248 -2.45 14.91 -1.77
C ASN A 248 -2.09 15.60 -0.44
N TYR A 249 -1.07 16.46 -0.43
CA TYR A 249 -0.69 17.26 0.74
C TYR A 249 -1.11 18.73 0.58
N ASP A 250 -1.95 19.05 -0.41
CA ASP A 250 -2.48 20.39 -0.57
C ASP A 250 -3.59 20.64 0.45
N MET A 251 -3.26 21.34 1.53
CA MET A 251 -4.22 21.72 2.58
C MET A 251 -5.28 22.73 2.11
N SER A 252 -5.23 23.19 0.86
CA SER A 252 -6.29 23.97 0.22
C SER A 252 -7.31 23.12 -0.54
N ASN A 253 -7.06 21.81 -0.71
CA ASN A 253 -7.99 20.90 -1.35
C ASN A 253 -9.24 20.70 -0.50
N PHE A 254 -10.39 21.07 -1.05
CA PHE A 254 -11.68 20.98 -0.37
C PHE A 254 -12.18 19.54 -0.19
N GLU A 255 -11.74 18.61 -1.05
CA GLU A 255 -12.21 17.21 -1.07
C GLU A 255 -11.75 16.38 0.14
N GLU A 256 -10.75 16.86 0.88
CA GLU A 256 -10.16 16.17 2.03
C GLU A 256 -10.20 17.06 3.28
N LEU A 257 -9.61 16.59 4.39
CA LEU A 257 -9.43 17.41 5.59
C LEU A 257 -8.49 18.58 5.28
N ASN A 258 -9.00 19.80 5.33
CA ASN A 258 -8.27 20.98 4.88
C ASN A 258 -7.92 21.98 6.00
N ALA A 259 -7.16 23.02 5.68
CA ALA A 259 -6.69 24.00 6.65
C ALA A 259 -7.83 24.73 7.39
N ASN A 260 -8.91 25.08 6.68
CA ASN A 260 -10.05 25.77 7.28
C ASN A 260 -10.81 24.85 8.25
N GLU A 261 -10.91 23.57 7.93
CA GLU A 261 -11.52 22.55 8.79
C GLU A 261 -10.67 22.25 10.02
N LEU A 262 -9.34 22.25 9.90
CA LEU A 262 -8.43 22.13 11.05
C LEU A 262 -8.51 23.36 11.97
N GLU A 263 -8.63 24.56 11.41
CA GLU A 263 -8.86 25.78 12.19
C GLU A 263 -10.22 25.70 12.91
N PHE A 264 -11.26 25.28 12.22
CA PHE A 264 -12.58 25.04 12.81
C PHE A 264 -12.48 24.00 13.94
N ALA A 265 -11.86 22.85 13.70
CA ALA A 265 -11.68 21.79 14.68
C ALA A 265 -10.90 22.26 15.91
N SER A 266 -9.83 23.03 15.73
CA SER A 266 -9.06 23.60 16.85
C SER A 266 -9.96 24.46 17.75
N SER A 267 -10.84 25.25 17.14
CA SER A 267 -11.80 26.08 17.87
C SER A 267 -12.99 25.29 18.44
N VAL A 268 -13.25 24.07 17.96
CA VAL A 268 -14.23 23.11 18.50
C VAL A 268 -13.65 22.42 19.74
N LYS A 269 -12.35 22.09 19.75
CA LYS A 269 -11.67 21.47 20.91
C LYS A 269 -11.85 22.30 22.19
N GLU A 270 -11.82 23.62 22.09
CA GLU A 270 -12.08 24.53 23.22
C GLU A 270 -13.50 24.38 23.82
N ILE A 271 -14.47 23.95 23.01
CA ILE A 271 -15.87 23.78 23.41
C ILE A 271 -16.12 22.37 23.97
N VAL A 272 -15.61 21.34 23.29
CA VAL A 272 -15.91 19.94 23.62
C VAL A 272 -14.99 19.38 24.72
N GLY A 273 -13.81 19.99 24.93
CA GLY A 273 -12.82 19.53 25.90
C GLY A 273 -12.41 18.08 25.64
N ASP A 274 -12.54 17.24 26.66
CA ASP A 274 -12.24 15.80 26.59
C ASP A 274 -13.48 14.93 26.36
N SER A 275 -14.61 15.55 26.00
CA SER A 275 -15.84 14.81 25.70
C SER A 275 -15.70 13.99 24.42
N VAL A 276 -16.38 12.84 24.40
CA VAL A 276 -16.52 12.04 23.18
C VAL A 276 -17.44 12.77 22.20
N VAL A 277 -17.00 12.88 20.95
CA VAL A 277 -17.73 13.57 19.86
C VAL A 277 -18.14 12.57 18.79
N LEU A 278 -19.44 12.50 18.49
CA LEU A 278 -19.95 11.71 17.37
C LEU A 278 -19.61 12.39 16.05
N ASN A 279 -19.31 11.62 15.02
CA ASN A 279 -18.83 12.13 13.73
C ASN A 279 -19.15 11.17 12.57
N SER A 280 -19.10 11.63 11.33
CA SER A 280 -18.97 10.73 10.17
C SER A 280 -17.49 10.63 9.82
N PRO A 281 -16.82 9.46 9.91
CA PRO A 281 -15.37 9.38 9.73
C PRO A 281 -14.93 9.78 8.31
N TYR A 282 -15.82 9.73 7.33
CA TYR A 282 -15.55 9.99 5.92
C TYR A 282 -15.59 11.47 5.50
N ASP A 283 -15.90 12.40 6.43
CA ASP A 283 -15.84 13.84 6.17
C ASP A 283 -14.48 14.49 6.50
N GLY A 284 -13.52 13.68 6.97
CA GLY A 284 -12.19 14.10 7.45
C GLY A 284 -12.06 14.10 8.98
N SER A 285 -13.16 14.00 9.71
CA SER A 285 -13.17 14.07 11.18
C SER A 285 -12.45 12.91 11.86
N ALA A 286 -12.29 11.75 11.19
CA ALA A 286 -11.56 10.59 11.73
C ALA A 286 -10.10 10.92 12.13
N PHE A 287 -9.51 11.94 11.51
CA PHE A 287 -8.11 12.33 11.77
C PHE A 287 -7.96 13.34 12.92
N LEU A 288 -9.05 13.90 13.44
CA LEU A 288 -9.01 15.01 14.40
C LEU A 288 -8.46 14.64 15.77
N TYR A 289 -8.42 13.34 16.11
CA TYR A 289 -7.72 12.91 17.32
C TYR A 289 -6.22 13.21 17.23
N GLY A 290 -5.60 12.94 16.07
CA GLY A 290 -4.17 13.18 15.87
C GLY A 290 -3.83 14.64 15.57
N SER A 291 -4.72 15.38 14.90
CA SER A 291 -4.44 16.75 14.45
C SER A 291 -4.94 17.85 15.41
N SER A 292 -6.02 17.60 16.16
CA SER A 292 -6.68 18.62 17.00
C SER A 292 -7.08 18.11 18.39
N ASP A 293 -6.63 16.90 18.78
CA ASP A 293 -6.93 16.27 20.08
C ASP A 293 -8.44 16.15 20.40
N ILE A 294 -9.27 16.02 19.37
CA ILE A 294 -10.72 15.78 19.55
C ILE A 294 -10.96 14.28 19.68
N GLN A 295 -11.61 13.88 20.78
CA GLN A 295 -11.97 12.47 21.02
C GLN A 295 -13.18 12.05 20.17
N VAL A 296 -12.95 11.86 18.87
CA VAL A 296 -13.99 11.36 17.96
C VAL A 296 -14.34 9.90 18.26
N TYR A 297 -15.62 9.56 18.10
CA TYR A 297 -16.14 8.22 18.36
C TYR A 297 -15.78 7.25 17.23
N TYR A 298 -15.98 7.65 15.97
CA TYR A 298 -15.61 6.85 14.80
C TYR A 298 -14.22 7.28 14.31
N ARG A 299 -13.21 6.47 14.64
CA ARG A 299 -11.77 6.80 14.50
C ARG A 299 -11.10 6.19 13.27
N SER A 300 -11.83 5.47 12.44
CA SER A 300 -11.26 4.68 11.36
C SER A 300 -12.13 4.74 10.12
N LEU A 301 -11.47 4.71 8.97
CA LEU A 301 -12.09 4.55 7.65
C LEU A 301 -12.24 3.06 7.28
N ASN A 302 -11.94 2.13 8.18
CA ASN A 302 -11.94 0.71 7.86
C ASN A 302 -13.37 0.14 7.79
N SER A 303 -13.76 -0.23 6.56
CA SER A 303 -14.91 -1.06 6.15
C SER A 303 -16.29 -0.64 6.67
N SER A 304 -17.34 -0.93 5.89
CA SER A 304 -18.72 -0.94 6.39
C SER A 304 -18.79 -1.77 7.67
N PRO A 305 -19.15 -1.19 8.83
CA PRO A 305 -19.19 -1.89 10.11
C PRO A 305 -20.28 -2.97 10.18
N GLU A 306 -21.13 -3.09 9.14
CA GLU A 306 -22.17 -4.12 9.10
C GLU A 306 -21.60 -5.53 9.26
N ASN A 307 -20.39 -5.76 8.74
CA ASN A 307 -19.67 -7.02 8.80
C ASN A 307 -18.63 -7.10 9.93
N ASP A 308 -18.50 -6.08 10.77
CA ASP A 308 -17.63 -6.14 11.95
C ASP A 308 -18.38 -6.85 13.10
N PRO A 309 -18.01 -8.09 13.47
CA PRO A 309 -18.66 -8.82 14.56
C PRO A 309 -18.44 -8.17 15.92
N ASN A 310 -17.51 -7.21 16.04
CA ASN A 310 -17.20 -6.51 17.28
C ASN A 310 -17.90 -5.14 17.40
N GLU A 311 -18.67 -4.72 16.39
CA GLU A 311 -19.44 -3.49 16.48
C GLU A 311 -20.54 -3.62 17.55
N SER A 312 -20.64 -2.62 18.44
CA SER A 312 -21.72 -2.59 19.42
C SER A 312 -23.07 -2.23 18.78
N ILE A 313 -24.16 -2.77 19.35
CA ILE A 313 -25.53 -2.43 18.94
C ILE A 313 -25.79 -0.92 19.03
N ALA A 314 -25.23 -0.26 20.05
CA ALA A 314 -25.34 1.19 20.22
C ALA A 314 -24.64 1.96 19.08
N SER A 315 -23.43 1.55 18.68
CA SER A 315 -22.72 2.12 17.53
C SER A 315 -23.55 2.04 16.26
N ARG A 316 -24.12 0.86 15.99
CA ARG A 316 -24.97 0.61 14.82
C ARG A 316 -26.22 1.49 14.84
N ALA A 317 -26.93 1.53 15.96
CA ALA A 317 -28.11 2.37 16.12
C ALA A 317 -27.81 3.86 15.85
N ILE A 318 -26.69 4.37 16.37
CA ILE A 318 -26.25 5.76 16.13
C ILE A 318 -26.00 6.01 14.64
N ARG A 319 -25.19 5.18 13.98
CA ARG A 319 -24.82 5.36 12.57
C ARG A 319 -26.02 5.40 11.61
N HIS A 320 -27.05 4.59 11.85
CA HIS A 320 -28.23 4.53 10.99
C HIS A 320 -29.39 5.44 11.45
N GLY A 321 -29.36 5.95 12.69
CA GLY A 321 -30.54 6.55 13.30
C GLY A 321 -30.36 7.83 14.11
N LEU A 322 -29.14 8.38 14.25
CA LEU A 322 -28.89 9.52 15.15
C LEU A 322 -29.80 10.75 14.87
N TYR A 323 -30.19 11.03 13.63
CA TYR A 323 -31.13 12.10 13.28
C TYR A 323 -32.52 11.95 13.92
N LYS A 324 -32.89 10.76 14.42
CA LYS A 324 -34.17 10.46 15.08
C LYS A 324 -34.15 10.69 16.60
N ILE A 325 -33.06 11.20 17.17
CA ILE A 325 -32.90 11.28 18.63
C ILE A 325 -34.02 12.04 19.37
N GLY A 326 -34.62 13.03 18.71
CA GLY A 326 -35.76 13.78 19.24
C GLY A 326 -37.03 12.96 19.45
N SER A 327 -37.21 11.85 18.72
CA SER A 327 -38.43 11.02 18.76
C SER A 327 -38.19 9.56 19.14
N ASP A 328 -36.96 9.06 19.05
CA ASP A 328 -36.63 7.65 19.25
C ASP A 328 -35.85 7.43 20.57
N SER A 329 -36.46 6.71 21.51
CA SER A 329 -35.86 6.40 22.81
C SER A 329 -34.70 5.42 22.72
N GLU A 330 -34.68 4.51 21.75
CA GLU A 330 -33.58 3.56 21.57
C GLU A 330 -32.31 4.29 21.14
N ILE A 331 -32.43 5.24 20.20
CA ILE A 331 -31.33 6.11 19.76
C ILE A 331 -30.82 6.96 20.94
N ARG A 332 -31.72 7.53 21.74
CA ARG A 332 -31.32 8.31 22.93
C ARG A 332 -30.55 7.46 23.93
N GLN A 333 -30.97 6.21 24.15
CA GLN A 333 -30.26 5.28 25.04
C GLN A 333 -28.90 4.85 24.45
N ALA A 334 -28.82 4.65 23.13
CA ALA A 334 -27.57 4.34 22.45
C ALA A 334 -26.54 5.47 22.65
N VAL A 335 -26.93 6.73 22.45
CA VAL A 335 -26.06 7.89 22.68
C VAL A 335 -25.67 8.04 24.15
N LYS A 336 -26.61 7.83 25.09
CA LYS A 336 -26.28 7.85 26.54
C LYS A 336 -25.22 6.80 26.91
N THR A 337 -25.23 5.65 26.23
CA THR A 337 -24.25 4.57 26.46
C THR A 337 -22.84 4.95 26.00
N THR A 338 -22.70 5.80 24.98
CA THR A 338 -21.39 6.27 24.50
C THR A 338 -20.81 7.41 25.33
N GLY A 339 -21.64 8.10 26.12
CA GLY A 339 -21.25 9.30 26.86
C GLY A 339 -21.01 10.53 25.96
N ALA A 340 -21.45 10.49 24.70
CA ALA A 340 -21.26 11.59 23.78
C ALA A 340 -22.28 12.72 24.03
N HIS A 341 -21.78 13.95 24.02
CA HIS A 341 -22.59 15.17 24.20
C HIS A 341 -22.65 16.05 22.94
N TYR A 342 -21.81 15.74 21.95
CA TYR A 342 -21.64 16.55 20.76
C TYR A 342 -21.64 15.69 19.51
N VAL A 343 -22.10 16.28 18.41
CA VAL A 343 -21.89 15.75 17.05
C VAL A 343 -21.20 16.81 16.19
N LEU A 344 -20.15 16.39 15.50
CA LEU A 344 -19.34 17.20 14.61
C LEU A 344 -19.49 16.69 13.18
N LEU A 345 -19.81 17.60 12.27
CA LEU A 345 -19.84 17.36 10.83
C LEU A 345 -18.90 18.37 10.18
N LEU A 346 -17.87 17.91 9.47
CA LEU A 346 -17.00 18.78 8.68
C LEU A 346 -17.55 19.06 7.28
N ASP A 347 -18.34 18.12 6.74
CA ASP A 347 -19.00 18.20 5.42
C ASP A 347 -20.51 17.97 5.56
N PHE A 348 -21.21 18.91 6.20
CA PHE A 348 -22.65 18.74 6.51
C PHE A 348 -23.56 18.71 5.29
N ASP A 349 -23.16 19.34 4.18
CA ASP A 349 -23.92 19.35 2.93
C ASP A 349 -23.48 18.25 1.95
N ASN A 350 -22.64 17.32 2.41
CA ASN A 350 -22.20 16.14 1.66
C ASN A 350 -21.65 16.51 0.27
N CYS A 351 -20.87 17.59 0.22
CA CYS A 351 -20.37 18.16 -1.02
C CYS A 351 -18.98 17.62 -1.40
N LYS A 352 -18.33 16.87 -0.51
CA LYS A 352 -17.07 16.17 -0.82
C LYS A 352 -17.32 14.84 -1.55
N SER A 353 -16.44 14.53 -2.47
CA SER A 353 -16.35 13.23 -3.12
C SER A 353 -15.73 12.19 -2.18
N ARG A 354 -16.53 11.22 -1.77
CA ARG A 354 -16.07 10.06 -0.98
C ARG A 354 -15.57 8.89 -1.84
N GLY A 355 -15.51 9.07 -3.17
CA GLY A 355 -15.18 8.01 -4.13
C GLY A 355 -13.75 7.47 -4.02
N HIS A 356 -12.86 8.17 -3.31
CA HIS A 356 -11.50 7.71 -3.03
C HIS A 356 -11.44 6.68 -1.88
N VAL A 357 -12.51 6.56 -1.08
CA VAL A 357 -12.56 5.65 0.06
C VAL A 357 -13.41 4.43 -0.30
N PHE A 358 -12.74 3.34 -0.70
CA PHE A 358 -13.40 2.10 -1.17
C PHE A 358 -14.29 1.40 -0.12
N THR A 359 -14.19 1.80 1.14
CA THR A 359 -14.95 1.26 2.27
C THR A 359 -16.20 2.07 2.60
N TYR A 360 -16.39 3.23 1.98
CA TYR A 360 -17.54 4.10 2.23
C TYR A 360 -18.81 3.52 1.60
N ASN A 361 -19.88 3.45 2.40
CA ASN A 361 -21.22 3.15 1.96
C ASN A 361 -22.17 4.18 2.60
N PRO A 362 -22.89 5.01 1.82
CA PRO A 362 -23.74 6.08 2.37
C PRO A 362 -24.83 5.57 3.31
N ASP A 363 -25.44 4.42 2.99
CA ASP A 363 -26.53 3.83 3.78
C ASP A 363 -26.10 3.49 5.22
N ASP A 364 -24.79 3.35 5.44
CA ASP A 364 -24.19 3.08 6.76
C ASP A 364 -24.03 4.33 7.62
N TRP A 365 -24.28 5.54 7.12
CA TRP A 365 -23.98 6.80 7.82
C TRP A 365 -25.13 7.81 7.83
N ASP A 366 -26.27 7.46 7.23
CA ASP A 366 -27.48 8.30 7.16
C ASP A 366 -27.91 8.86 8.52
N GLY A 367 -27.72 8.11 9.60
CA GLY A 367 -28.01 8.54 10.96
C GLY A 367 -27.34 9.86 11.32
N ILE A 368 -26.09 10.02 10.88
CA ILE A 368 -25.22 11.15 11.22
C ILE A 368 -25.23 12.19 10.10
N GLU A 369 -25.12 11.75 8.84
CA GLU A 369 -25.02 12.62 7.66
C GLU A 369 -26.34 13.30 7.28
N SER A 370 -27.47 12.85 7.82
CA SER A 370 -28.78 13.50 7.65
C SER A 370 -29.10 14.58 8.70
N ILE A 371 -28.19 14.88 9.63
CA ILE A 371 -28.44 15.87 10.68
C ILE A 371 -28.37 17.28 10.08
N GLY A 372 -29.50 17.99 10.17
CA GLY A 372 -29.70 19.36 9.71
C GLY A 372 -29.81 20.37 10.86
N ASP A 373 -29.67 21.67 10.56
CA ASP A 373 -29.96 22.77 11.49
C ASP A 373 -31.39 22.74 12.08
N LYS A 374 -32.31 22.00 11.43
CA LYS A 374 -33.71 21.85 11.84
C LYS A 374 -34.02 20.48 12.45
N THR A 375 -33.04 19.58 12.57
CA THR A 375 -33.25 18.25 13.12
C THR A 375 -33.52 18.36 14.63
N PRO A 376 -34.67 17.86 15.13
CA PRO A 376 -34.97 17.91 16.56
C PRO A 376 -33.96 17.14 17.42
N GLY A 377 -33.65 17.67 18.61
CA GLY A 377 -32.71 17.06 19.55
C GLY A 377 -31.24 17.48 19.36
N PHE A 378 -31.00 18.50 18.51
CA PHE A 378 -29.69 19.10 18.32
C PHE A 378 -29.74 20.62 18.46
N THR A 379 -28.80 21.17 19.24
CA THR A 379 -28.60 22.61 19.37
C THR A 379 -27.30 23.01 18.68
N LEU A 380 -27.37 23.86 17.65
CA LEU A 380 -26.18 24.36 16.94
C LEU A 380 -25.34 25.25 17.85
N LEU A 381 -24.07 24.88 18.06
CA LEU A 381 -23.12 25.65 18.86
C LEU A 381 -22.16 26.47 18.00
N LYS A 382 -21.73 25.92 16.86
CA LYS A 382 -20.76 26.56 15.97
C LYS A 382 -20.96 26.15 14.54
N LYS A 383 -20.71 27.09 13.61
CA LYS A 383 -20.66 26.83 12.18
C LYS A 383 -19.54 27.63 11.52
N SER A 384 -18.91 27.06 10.51
CA SER A 384 -17.98 27.73 9.60
C SER A 384 -18.03 27.04 8.25
N GLY A 385 -18.49 27.73 7.20
CA GLY A 385 -18.67 27.15 5.88
C GLY A 385 -19.46 25.83 5.94
N HIS A 386 -18.79 24.73 5.61
CA HIS A 386 -19.35 23.39 5.55
C HIS A 386 -19.32 22.62 6.88
N SER A 387 -18.70 23.19 7.92
CA SER A 387 -18.47 22.53 9.20
C SER A 387 -19.41 23.02 10.30
N ARG A 388 -20.03 22.08 11.03
CA ARG A 388 -21.06 22.32 12.03
C ARG A 388 -20.77 21.51 13.30
N LEU A 389 -20.91 22.15 14.46
CA LEU A 389 -20.87 21.51 15.78
C LEU A 389 -22.23 21.67 16.45
N TYR A 390 -22.83 20.55 16.87
CA TYR A 390 -24.06 20.54 17.63
C TYR A 390 -23.84 19.94 19.01
N ARG A 391 -24.57 20.47 20.00
CA ARG A 391 -24.85 19.78 21.26
C ARG A 391 -26.01 18.83 21.04
N ILE A 392 -25.91 17.64 21.63
CA ILE A 392 -26.99 16.65 21.65
C ILE A 392 -27.88 16.92 22.87
N ASP A 393 -29.17 17.16 22.65
CA ASP A 393 -30.13 17.45 23.71
C ASP A 393 -30.71 16.13 24.24
N LEU A 394 -30.16 15.63 25.37
CA LEU A 394 -30.45 14.30 25.94
C LEU A 394 -31.52 14.28 27.06
N GLU A 395 -32.20 15.40 27.27
CA GLU A 395 -33.23 15.60 28.30
C GLU A 395 -34.54 14.84 28.01
#